data_AF-A0A3D1BF43-F1
#
_entry.id   AF-A0A3D1BF43-F1
#
_cell.length_a   1.000
_cell.length_b   1.000
_cell.length_c   1.000
_cell.angle_alpha   90.00
_cell.angle_beta   90.00
_cell.angle_gamma   90.00
#
_symmetry.space_group_name_H-M   'P 1'
#
loop_
_entity.id
_entity.type
_entity.pdbx_description
1 polymer ?
#
loop_
_entity_poly.entity_id
_entity_poly.type
_entity_poly.pdbx_seq_one_letter_code
_entity_poly.pdbx_strand_id
1 'polypeptide(L)'
;MRKLVPEAFLLVPGVGAQGGTVEDVCAHGLNATCGLLVNSSRGILYAGGREASVEEAKDASRHAAAKLQAAMRVELEKAKLL
;
A
#
# COMPACT_ATOMS: atom_id res chain seq x y z
N MET A 1 6.81 4.42 16.94
CA MET A 1 5.45 4.98 16.93
C MET A 1 4.39 3.98 17.41
N ARG A 2 4.29 2.77 16.82
CA ARG A 2 3.30 1.74 17.21
C ARG A 2 3.25 1.45 18.72
N LYS A 3 4.38 1.47 19.43
CA LYS A 3 4.45 1.33 20.89
C LYS A 3 3.64 2.37 21.70
N LEU A 4 3.46 3.58 21.17
CA LEU A 4 2.70 4.66 21.83
C LEU A 4 1.20 4.52 21.60
N VAL A 5 0.80 3.90 20.48
CA VAL A 5 -0.59 3.75 20.04
C VAL A 5 -0.81 2.31 19.51
N PRO A 6 -0.74 1.30 20.39
CA PRO A 6 -0.69 -0.11 19.98
C PRO A 6 -1.92 -0.54 19.16
N GLU A 7 -3.10 -0.08 19.56
CA GLU A 7 -4.38 -0.49 18.96
C GLU A 7 -4.93 0.50 17.92
N ALA A 8 -4.28 1.65 17.71
CA ALA A 8 -4.80 2.66 16.79
C ALA A 8 -4.75 2.19 15.33
N PHE A 9 -5.76 2.54 14.55
CA PHE A 9 -5.72 2.36 13.11
C PHE A 9 -5.00 3.54 12.45
N LEU A 10 -3.91 3.29 11.73
CA LEU A 10 -3.03 4.34 11.21
C LEU A 10 -3.15 4.48 9.70
N LEU A 11 -3.36 5.71 9.24
CA LEU A 11 -3.20 6.08 7.83
C LEU A 11 -1.71 6.27 7.51
N VAL A 12 -1.21 5.55 6.52
CA VAL A 12 0.19 5.63 6.06
C VAL A 12 0.24 6.17 4.63
N PRO A 13 0.59 7.45 4.43
CA PRO A 13 0.62 8.07 3.12
C PRO A 13 1.90 7.76 2.33
N GLY A 14 1.74 7.53 1.03
CA GLY A 14 2.80 7.64 0.03
C GLY A 14 3.81 6.49 -0.01
N VAL A 15 3.35 5.27 0.25
CA VAL A 15 4.08 4.04 -0.09
C VAL A 15 4.31 3.97 -1.60
N GLY A 16 5.51 3.54 -2.00
CA GLY A 16 6.00 3.48 -3.37
C GLY A 16 6.58 4.81 -3.85
N ALA A 17 5.75 5.84 -4.01
CA ALA A 17 6.16 7.10 -4.65
C ALA A 17 7.13 7.96 -3.81
N GLN A 18 7.15 7.79 -2.49
CA GLN A 18 8.06 8.51 -1.57
C GLN A 18 9.23 7.65 -1.08
N GLY A 19 9.46 6.49 -1.70
CA GLY A 19 10.59 5.60 -1.40
C GLY A 19 10.36 4.59 -0.26
N GLY A 20 9.25 4.67 0.48
CA GLY A 20 8.87 3.65 1.46
C GLY A 20 8.15 2.46 0.81
N THR A 21 8.42 1.24 1.26
CA THR A 21 7.79 0.01 0.74
C THR A 21 6.65 -0.48 1.64
N VAL A 22 5.82 -1.42 1.17
CA VAL A 22 4.78 -2.03 2.01
C VAL A 22 5.43 -2.83 3.13
N GLU A 23 6.53 -3.50 2.80
CA GLU A 23 7.38 -4.28 3.68
C GLU A 23 7.89 -3.44 4.86
N ASP A 24 8.45 -2.25 4.58
CA ASP A 24 8.94 -1.33 5.63
C ASP A 24 7.82 -0.89 6.57
N VAL A 25 6.65 -0.58 5.98
CA VAL A 25 5.48 -0.13 6.75
C VAL A 25 4.95 -1.27 7.62
N CYS A 26 4.88 -2.49 7.08
CA CYS A 26 4.41 -3.65 7.81
C CYS A 26 5.36 -4.06 8.94
N ALA A 27 6.68 -4.00 8.71
CA ALA A 27 7.70 -4.36 9.70
C ALA A 27 7.60 -3.55 11.01
N HIS A 28 7.06 -2.34 10.96
CA HIS A 28 6.99 -1.44 12.12
C HIS A 28 5.57 -0.99 12.49
N GLY A 29 4.61 -1.17 11.58
CA GLY A 29 3.28 -0.60 11.67
C GLY A 29 2.19 -1.61 12.01
N LEU A 30 2.38 -2.91 11.80
CA LEU A 30 1.34 -3.90 12.07
C LEU A 30 1.00 -3.98 13.57
N ASN A 31 -0.25 -4.34 13.85
CA ASN A 31 -0.72 -4.86 15.14
C ASN A 31 -1.44 -6.19 14.93
N ALA A 32 -2.11 -6.71 15.97
CA ALA A 32 -2.82 -8.00 15.91
C ALA A 32 -3.98 -8.06 14.90
N THR A 33 -4.38 -6.92 14.31
CA THR A 33 -5.49 -6.80 13.36
C THR A 33 -5.10 -6.04 12.09
N CYS A 34 -3.80 -6.06 11.72
CA CYS A 34 -3.16 -5.18 10.73
C CYS A 34 -3.02 -3.73 11.21
N GLY A 35 -4.12 -3.02 11.49
CA GLY A 35 -4.08 -1.67 12.08
C GLY A 35 -3.51 -0.58 11.17
N LEU A 36 -3.47 -0.81 9.87
CA LEU A 36 -2.89 0.09 8.86
C LEU A 36 -3.84 0.31 7.67
N LEU A 37 -3.89 1.54 7.18
CA LEU A 37 -4.43 1.91 5.86
C LEU A 37 -3.32 2.56 5.05
N VAL A 38 -2.77 1.82 4.10
CA VAL A 38 -1.74 2.31 3.19
C VAL A 38 -2.40 3.08 2.05
N ASN A 39 -2.06 4.36 1.91
CA ASN A 39 -2.54 5.19 0.81
C ASN A 39 -1.50 5.30 -0.30
N SER A 40 -1.93 4.98 -1.53
CA SER A 40 -1.18 5.26 -2.76
C SER A 40 -2.08 5.99 -3.75
N SER A 41 -1.95 7.31 -3.83
CA SER A 41 -2.73 8.14 -4.77
C SER A 41 -2.05 8.24 -6.13
N ARG A 42 -1.01 9.08 -6.26
CA ARG A 42 -0.35 9.37 -7.55
C ARG A 42 0.24 8.13 -8.22
N GLY A 43 0.73 7.17 -7.43
CA GLY A 43 1.29 5.91 -7.95
C GLY A 43 0.24 5.01 -8.63
N ILE A 44 -1.04 5.17 -8.30
CA ILE A 44 -2.15 4.48 -8.95
C ILE A 44 -2.74 5.36 -10.05
N LEU A 45 -3.14 6.59 -9.72
CA LEU A 45 -3.86 7.48 -10.64
C LEU A 45 -3.06 7.85 -11.90
N TYR A 46 -1.73 7.89 -11.82
CA TYR A 46 -0.87 8.28 -12.94
C TYR A 46 0.03 7.13 -13.42
N ALA A 47 -0.33 5.88 -13.10
CA ALA A 47 0.46 4.71 -13.47
C ALA A 47 0.64 4.56 -15.00
N GLY A 48 -0.36 4.98 -15.79
CA GLY A 48 -0.30 4.94 -17.25
C GLY A 48 0.57 6.03 -17.89
N GLY A 49 1.04 7.03 -17.13
CA GLY A 49 1.79 8.16 -17.68
C GLY A 49 0.91 9.14 -18.45
N ARG A 50 1.52 10.20 -19.00
CA ARG A 50 0.80 11.32 -19.65
C ARG A 50 0.32 11.02 -21.06
N GLU A 51 0.98 10.09 -21.75
CA GLU A 51 0.73 9.78 -23.17
C GLU A 51 -0.20 8.57 -23.37
N ALA A 52 -0.60 7.90 -22.28
CA ALA A 52 -1.52 6.77 -22.35
C ALA A 52 -2.91 7.19 -22.82
N SER A 53 -3.52 6.35 -23.66
CA SER A 53 -4.95 6.37 -23.91
C SER A 53 -5.75 6.09 -22.62
N VAL A 54 -7.05 6.38 -22.65
CA VAL A 54 -7.94 6.15 -21.50
C VAL A 54 -7.93 4.68 -21.07
N GLU A 55 -7.87 3.74 -22.01
CA GLU A 55 -7.91 2.32 -21.70
C GLU A 55 -6.59 1.83 -21.09
N GLU A 56 -5.45 2.26 -21.64
CA GLU A 56 -4.13 1.99 -21.07
C GLU A 56 -4.00 2.58 -19.67
N ALA A 57 -4.48 3.81 -19.44
CA ALA A 57 -4.45 4.44 -18.13
C ALA A 57 -5.30 3.70 -17.09
N LYS A 58 -6.49 3.21 -17.49
CA LYS A 58 -7.33 2.39 -16.62
C LYS A 58 -6.66 1.06 -16.27
N ASP A 59 -6.09 0.38 -17.26
CA ASP A 59 -5.45 -0.90 -17.04
C ASP A 59 -4.19 -0.76 -16.18
N ALA A 60 -3.36 0.26 -16.44
CA ALA A 60 -2.19 0.56 -15.63
C ALA A 60 -2.58 0.91 -14.17
N SER A 61 -3.64 1.68 -13.97
CA SER A 61 -4.15 1.99 -12.62
C SER A 61 -4.61 0.74 -11.88
N ARG A 62 -5.35 -0.15 -12.57
CA ARG A 62 -5.78 -1.44 -12.02
C ARG A 62 -4.59 -2.31 -11.63
N HIS A 63 -3.61 -2.44 -12.52
CA HIS A 63 -2.39 -3.20 -12.26
C HIS A 63 -1.59 -2.63 -11.08
N ALA A 64 -1.44 -1.31 -10.99
CA ALA A 64 -0.75 -0.66 -9.88
C ALA A 64 -1.46 -0.92 -8.53
N ALA A 65 -2.80 -0.82 -8.50
CA ALA A 65 -3.59 -1.14 -7.32
C ALA A 65 -3.48 -2.62 -6.92
N ALA A 66 -3.59 -3.53 -7.89
CA ALA A 66 -3.47 -4.97 -7.67
C ALA A 66 -2.08 -5.36 -7.16
N LYS A 67 -1.01 -4.76 -7.69
CA LYS A 67 0.36 -4.99 -7.24
C LYS A 67 0.54 -4.56 -5.77
N LEU A 68 0.02 -3.39 -5.39
CA LEU A 68 0.08 -2.91 -4.02
C LEU A 68 -0.70 -3.83 -3.07
N GLN A 69 -1.90 -4.26 -3.48
CA GLN A 69 -2.71 -5.21 -2.72
C GLN A 69 -2.00 -6.56 -2.54
N ALA A 70 -1.37 -7.08 -3.60
CA ALA A 70 -0.63 -8.34 -3.55
C ALA A 70 0.56 -8.26 -2.60
N ALA A 71 1.33 -7.15 -2.62
CA ALA A 71 2.40 -6.92 -1.67
C ALA A 71 1.88 -6.91 -0.22
N MET A 72 0.78 -6.20 0.04
CA MET A 72 0.15 -6.18 1.36
C MET A 72 -0.31 -7.57 1.81
N ARG A 73 -0.91 -8.35 0.91
CA ARG A 73 -1.32 -9.73 1.19
C ARG A 73 -0.15 -10.59 1.64
N VAL A 74 0.98 -10.53 0.93
CA VAL A 74 2.19 -11.28 1.28
C VAL A 74 2.67 -10.92 2.69
N GLU A 75 2.67 -9.64 3.06
CA GLU A 75 3.08 -9.21 4.41
C GLU A 75 2.09 -9.66 5.50
N LEU A 76 0.79 -9.64 5.20
CA LEU A 76 -0.24 -10.12 6.13
C LEU A 76 -0.19 -11.63 6.34
N GLU A 77 0.08 -12.42 5.29
CA GLU A 77 0.28 -13.87 5.39
C GLU A 77 1.53 -14.20 6.23
N LYS A 78 2.65 -13.49 6.02
CA LYS A 78 3.86 -13.61 6.86
C LYS A 78 3.57 -13.31 8.33
N ALA A 79 2.70 -12.33 8.59
CA ALA A 79 2.26 -11.93 9.92
C ALA A 79 1.15 -12.83 10.51
N LYS A 80 0.63 -13.83 9.76
CA LYS A 80 -0.49 -14.70 10.15
C LYS A 80 -1.78 -13.93 10.46
N LEU A 81 -2.02 -12.86 9.70
CA LEU A 81 -3.21 -11.99 9.79
C LEU A 81 -4.22 -12.28 8.66
N LEU A 82 -3.92 -13.24 7.80
CA LEU A 82 -4.77 -13.79 6.73
C LEU A 82 -4.68 -15.31 6.71
#